data_AF-A0A529FNC5-F1
#
_entry.id   AF-A0A529FNC5-F1
#
_cell.length_a   1.000
_cell.length_b   1.000
_cell.length_c   1.000
_cell.angle_alpha   90.00
_cell.angle_beta   90.00
_cell.angle_gamma   90.00
#
_symmetry.space_group_name_H-M   'P 1'
#
loop_
_entity.id
_entity.type
_entity.pdbx_description
1 polymer ?
#
loop_
_entity_poly.entity_id
_entity_poly.type
_entity_poly.pdbx_seq_one_letter_code
_entity_poly.pdbx_strand_id
1 'polypeptide(L)'
;AEHDLCRIHSLTLDGRTIACLIVFVEAGVAYTWKTAYDETLSAYSPGTLLMIEVTRQNLEDPNIVVTDSCAVPDHPVMSRLWTERKPMGTLVLGLSPDADRLARQAASQLHLYRETRNMARILRNRMRSLLKRR
;
A
#
# COMPACT_ATOMS: atom_id res chain seq x y z
N ALA A 1 -20.94 -5.24 18.74
CA ALA A 1 -19.66 -5.86 18.34
C ALA A 1 -19.77 -6.12 16.85
N GLU A 2 -19.77 -5.01 16.11
CA GLU A 2 -20.48 -4.85 14.84
C GLU A 2 -19.47 -4.91 13.70
N HIS A 3 -19.43 -6.07 13.02
CA HIS A 3 -18.55 -6.36 11.88
C HIS A 3 -17.05 -6.30 12.24
N ASP A 4 -16.31 -7.38 11.94
CA ASP A 4 -14.86 -7.49 12.18
C ASP A 4 -14.06 -6.60 11.21
N LEU A 5 -14.34 -5.29 11.23
CA LEU A 5 -13.90 -4.30 10.24
C LEU A 5 -12.47 -3.82 10.48
N CYS A 6 -11.89 -4.13 11.64
CA CYS A 6 -10.55 -3.71 12.01
C CYS A 6 -9.87 -4.81 12.80
N ARG A 7 -8.73 -5.28 12.27
CA ARG A 7 -7.87 -6.29 12.88
C ARG A 7 -6.52 -5.67 13.22
N ILE A 8 -6.00 -6.02 14.39
CA ILE A 8 -4.67 -5.62 14.83
C ILE A 8 -3.83 -6.89 14.93
N HIS A 9 -2.82 -6.99 14.08
CA HIS A 9 -1.85 -8.08 14.12
C HIS A 9 -0.61 -7.61 14.86
N SER A 10 -0.05 -8.47 15.71
CA SER A 10 1.17 -8.20 16.46
C SER A 10 2.19 -9.31 16.28
N LEU A 11 3.46 -8.94 16.24
CA LEU A 11 4.59 -9.85 16.34
C LEU A 11 5.24 -9.63 17.70
N THR A 12 5.39 -10.70 18.47
CA THR A 12 5.96 -10.66 19.82
C THR A 12 7.29 -11.40 19.89
N LEU A 13 8.22 -10.87 20.68
CA LEU A 13 9.47 -11.52 21.07
C LEU A 13 9.53 -11.50 22.61
N ASP A 14 9.64 -12.68 23.22
CA ASP A 14 9.67 -12.84 24.69
C ASP A 14 8.53 -12.10 25.41
N GLY A 15 7.32 -12.18 24.85
CA GLY A 15 6.12 -11.53 25.38
C GLY A 15 6.01 -10.02 25.12
N ARG A 16 7.03 -9.40 24.50
CA ARG A 16 7.02 -7.98 24.12
C ARG A 16 6.62 -7.80 22.65
N THR A 17 5.67 -6.91 22.37
CA THR A 17 5.32 -6.55 20.99
C THR A 17 6.47 -5.80 20.31
N ILE A 18 6.98 -6.34 19.22
CA ILE A 18 8.08 -5.78 18.42
C ILE A 18 7.63 -5.29 17.04
N ALA A 19 6.44 -5.67 16.58
CA ALA A 19 5.79 -5.07 15.43
C ALA A 19 4.27 -5.15 15.56
N CYS A 20 3.57 -4.21 14.94
CA CYS A 20 2.12 -4.22 14.81
C CYS A 20 1.69 -3.75 13.42
N LEU A 21 0.54 -4.27 12.97
CA LEU A 21 -0.10 -3.91 11.72
C LEU A 21 -1.61 -3.78 11.96
N ILE A 22 -2.18 -2.65 11.55
CA ILE A 22 -3.62 -2.44 11.52
C ILE A 22 -4.13 -2.76 10.11
N VAL A 23 -5.16 -3.61 10.04
CA VAL A 23 -5.82 -4.04 8.81
C VAL A 23 -7.30 -3.69 8.90
N PHE A 24 -7.82 -2.95 7.92
CA PHE A 24 -9.27 -2.79 7.78
C PHE A 24 -9.83 -3.87 6.88
N VAL A 25 -11.00 -4.42 7.22
CA VAL A 25 -11.67 -5.45 6.44
C VAL A 25 -13.05 -4.94 6.04
N GLU A 26 -13.31 -4.87 4.74
CA GLU A 26 -14.61 -4.43 4.22
C GLU A 26 -14.95 -5.24 2.98
N ALA A 27 -16.16 -5.82 2.93
CA ALA A 27 -16.68 -6.57 1.80
C ALA A 27 -15.68 -7.62 1.22
N GLY A 28 -14.95 -8.32 2.09
CA GLY A 28 -13.96 -9.33 1.72
C GLY A 28 -12.60 -8.79 1.25
N VAL A 29 -12.36 -7.48 1.40
CA VAL A 29 -11.08 -6.85 1.11
C VAL A 29 -10.35 -6.49 2.40
N ALA A 30 -9.11 -6.96 2.56
CA ALA A 30 -8.23 -6.57 3.64
C ALA A 30 -7.28 -5.44 3.19
N TYR A 31 -7.30 -4.30 3.89
CA TYR A 31 -6.47 -3.13 3.61
C TYR A 31 -5.40 -2.96 4.69
N THR A 32 -4.13 -3.20 4.36
CA THR A 32 -3.02 -3.08 5.32
C THR A 32 -2.67 -1.61 5.55
N TRP A 33 -3.37 -0.97 6.49
CA TRP A 33 -3.34 0.49 6.65
C TRP A 33 -2.01 1.02 7.18
N LYS A 34 -1.51 0.45 8.28
CA LYS A 34 -0.30 0.98 8.93
C LYS A 34 0.45 -0.08 9.72
N THR A 35 1.74 -0.21 9.39
CA THR A 35 2.71 -1.00 10.17
C THR A 35 3.58 -0.09 11.02
N ALA A 36 3.89 -0.54 12.24
CA ALA A 36 4.94 0.01 13.08
C ALA A 36 5.77 -1.12 13.69
N TYR A 37 7.00 -0.82 14.11
CA TYR A 37 7.89 -1.80 14.72
C TYR A 37 8.86 -1.14 15.70
N ASP A 38 9.46 -1.95 16.57
CA ASP A 38 10.54 -1.53 17.45
C ASP A 38 11.82 -1.28 16.64
N GLU A 39 12.19 -0.01 16.49
CA GLU A 39 13.34 0.42 15.68
C GLU A 39 14.68 -0.11 16.20
N THR A 40 14.77 -0.46 17.49
CA THR A 40 15.97 -1.09 18.07
C THR A 40 16.25 -2.46 17.45
N LEU A 41 15.23 -3.10 16.87
CA LEU A 41 15.30 -4.39 16.18
C LEU A 41 15.22 -4.24 14.65
N SER A 42 15.41 -3.04 14.12
CA SER A 42 15.32 -2.75 12.67
C SER A 42 16.16 -3.66 11.79
N ALA A 43 17.33 -4.12 12.27
CA ALA A 43 18.21 -5.05 11.57
C ALA A 43 17.55 -6.39 11.20
N TYR A 44 16.50 -6.78 11.94
CA TYR A 44 15.77 -8.03 11.76
C TYR A 44 14.49 -7.89 10.92
N SER A 45 14.21 -6.67 10.40
CA SER A 45 13.01 -6.36 9.61
C SER A 45 11.66 -6.83 10.23
N PRO A 46 11.34 -6.48 11.49
CA PRO A 46 10.15 -7.02 12.17
C PRO A 46 8.83 -6.75 11.43
N GLY A 47 8.69 -5.57 10.81
CA GLY A 47 7.52 -5.24 10.00
C GLY A 47 7.34 -6.13 8.76
N THR A 48 8.44 -6.56 8.14
CA THR A 48 8.40 -7.51 7.01
C THR A 48 7.99 -8.90 7.48
N LEU A 49 8.55 -9.36 8.61
CA LEU A 49 8.19 -10.65 9.21
C LEU A 49 6.69 -10.71 9.55
N LEU A 50 6.17 -9.65 10.17
CA LEU A 50 4.75 -9.53 10.46
C LEU A 50 3.90 -9.57 9.19
N MET A 51 4.31 -8.89 8.12
CA MET A 51 3.57 -8.87 6.85
C MET A 51 3.55 -10.24 6.14
N ILE A 52 4.62 -11.04 6.26
CA ILE A 52 4.64 -12.42 5.75
C ILE A 52 3.59 -13.27 6.48
N GLU A 53 3.57 -13.18 7.80
CA GLU A 53 2.62 -13.94 8.62
C GLU A 53 1.17 -13.49 8.37
N VAL A 54 0.92 -12.19 8.25
CA VAL A 54 -0.41 -11.65 7.89
C VAL A 54 -0.83 -12.09 6.50
N THR A 55 0.10 -12.16 5.54
CA THR A 55 -0.19 -12.69 4.19
C THR A 55 -0.66 -14.14 4.28
N ARG A 56 0.02 -14.97 5.07
CA ARG A 56 -0.37 -16.37 5.30
C ARG A 56 -1.77 -16.46 5.93
N GLN A 57 -2.03 -15.67 6.97
CA GLN A 57 -3.33 -15.62 7.65
C GLN A 57 -4.46 -15.20 6.71
N ASN A 58 -4.24 -14.17 5.87
CA ASN A 58 -5.25 -13.70 4.92
C ASN A 58 -5.52 -14.72 3.80
N LEU A 59 -4.53 -15.52 3.41
CA LEU A 59 -4.72 -16.62 2.43
C LEU A 59 -5.54 -17.79 3.00
N GLU A 60 -5.48 -17.99 4.31
CA GLU A 60 -6.21 -19.05 5.03
C GLU A 60 -7.61 -18.61 5.49
N ASP A 61 -7.90 -17.31 5.48
CA ASP A 61 -9.20 -16.78 5.89
C ASP A 61 -10.21 -16.79 4.72
N PRO A 62 -11.26 -17.64 4.77
CA PRO A 62 -12.25 -17.72 3.71
C PRO A 62 -13.10 -16.44 3.56
N ASN A 63 -13.03 -15.51 4.52
CA ASN A 63 -13.72 -14.22 4.45
C ASN A 63 -12.90 -13.16 3.70
N ILE A 64 -11.62 -13.43 3.38
CA ILE A 64 -10.76 -12.51 2.62
C ILE A 64 -10.63 -13.00 1.18
N VAL A 65 -11.10 -12.19 0.24
CA VAL A 65 -11.02 -12.45 -1.21
C VAL A 65 -9.77 -11.80 -1.80
N VAL A 66 -9.39 -10.63 -1.29
CA VAL A 66 -8.21 -9.89 -1.76
C VAL A 66 -7.60 -9.07 -0.63
N THR A 67 -6.28 -8.93 -0.64
CA THR A 67 -5.58 -8.02 0.26
C THR A 67 -4.92 -6.90 -0.55
N ASP A 68 -5.16 -5.65 -0.16
CA ASP A 68 -4.45 -4.48 -0.67
C ASP A 68 -3.39 -4.04 0.32
N SER A 69 -2.16 -3.85 -0.19
CA SER A 69 -1.02 -3.41 0.59
C SER A 69 -1.11 -1.94 0.97
N CYS A 70 -1.95 -1.18 0.26
CA CYS A 70 -2.03 0.28 0.26
C CYS A 70 -0.67 0.96 0.01
N ALA A 71 0.32 0.22 -0.49
CA ALA A 71 1.66 0.68 -0.66
C ALA A 71 1.80 1.49 -1.95
N VAL A 72 2.73 2.45 -1.94
CA VAL A 72 3.08 3.20 -3.14
C VAL A 72 3.68 2.28 -4.22
N PRO A 73 3.61 2.65 -5.51
CA PRO A 73 4.25 1.90 -6.58
C PRO A 73 5.74 1.66 -6.30
N ASP A 74 6.22 0.46 -6.64
CA ASP A 74 7.61 0.01 -6.45
C ASP A 74 8.08 0.01 -4.98
N HIS A 75 7.15 -0.16 -4.02
CA HIS A 75 7.50 -0.26 -2.60
C HIS A 75 8.48 -1.42 -2.35
N PRO A 76 9.62 -1.19 -1.67
CA PRO A 76 10.76 -2.11 -1.64
C PRO A 76 10.47 -3.49 -1.01
N VAL A 77 9.53 -3.54 -0.05
CA VAL A 77 9.11 -4.79 0.60
C VAL A 77 7.94 -5.43 -0.15
N MET A 78 6.79 -4.75 -0.19
CA MET A 78 5.58 -5.25 -0.86
C MET A 78 5.78 -5.70 -2.30
N SER A 79 6.62 -5.01 -3.09
CA SER A 79 6.86 -5.41 -4.48
C SER A 79 7.58 -6.75 -4.63
N ARG A 80 8.28 -7.21 -3.58
CA ARG A 80 8.94 -8.51 -3.51
C ARG A 80 8.04 -9.58 -2.92
N LEU A 81 7.23 -9.23 -1.92
CA LEU A 81 6.29 -10.16 -1.28
C LEU A 81 5.16 -10.54 -2.23
N TRP A 82 4.58 -9.55 -2.92
CA TRP A 82 3.44 -9.76 -3.81
C TRP A 82 3.83 -9.37 -5.23
N THR A 83 3.56 -10.26 -6.19
CA THR A 83 3.88 -10.05 -7.61
C THR A 83 2.70 -9.47 -8.39
N GLU A 84 1.48 -9.77 -7.97
CA GLU A 84 0.27 -9.24 -8.59
C GLU A 84 0.13 -7.72 -8.40
N ARG A 85 -0.48 -7.07 -9.40
CA ARG A 85 -0.69 -5.62 -9.41
C ARG A 85 -2.12 -5.34 -9.83
N LYS A 86 -2.80 -4.48 -9.07
CA LYS A 86 -4.11 -3.96 -9.41
C LYS A 86 -3.96 -2.54 -9.98
N PRO A 87 -4.46 -2.26 -11.20
CA PRO A 87 -4.50 -0.90 -11.72
C PRO A 87 -5.35 -0.01 -10.81
N MET A 88 -4.79 1.13 -10.38
CA MET A 88 -5.49 2.12 -9.58
C MET A 88 -5.72 3.39 -10.42
N GLY A 89 -6.96 3.87 -10.43
CA GLY A 89 -7.38 5.07 -11.17
C GLY A 89 -7.72 6.23 -10.25
N THR A 90 -8.07 7.37 -10.84
CA THR A 90 -8.72 8.45 -10.10
C THR A 90 -9.95 8.92 -10.85
N LEU A 91 -11.05 8.97 -10.11
CA LEU A 91 -12.33 9.47 -10.57
C LEU A 91 -12.49 10.90 -10.08
N VAL A 92 -12.81 11.82 -10.98
CA VAL A 92 -13.14 13.21 -10.65
C VAL A 92 -14.65 13.37 -10.85
N LEU A 93 -15.34 13.76 -9.78
CA LEU A 93 -16.79 13.92 -9.76
C LEU A 93 -17.15 15.39 -9.62
N GLY A 94 -17.94 15.91 -10.57
CA GLY A 94 -18.59 17.20 -10.43
C GLY A 94 -19.75 17.08 -9.45
N LEU A 95 -19.79 17.94 -8.43
CA LEU A 95 -20.82 17.89 -7.38
C LEU A 95 -22.06 18.73 -7.72
N SER A 96 -22.06 19.42 -8.86
CA SER A 96 -23.20 20.18 -9.39
C SER A 96 -23.47 19.83 -10.86
N PRO A 97 -24.70 20.01 -11.37
CA PRO A 97 -25.06 19.69 -12.76
C PRO A 97 -24.22 20.43 -13.82
N ASP A 98 -23.73 21.63 -13.51
CA ASP A 98 -22.96 22.50 -14.40
C ASP A 98 -21.43 22.28 -14.32
N ALA A 99 -20.96 21.40 -13.43
CA ALA A 99 -19.53 21.19 -13.18
C ALA A 99 -18.83 20.27 -14.21
N ASP A 100 -19.50 19.74 -15.24
CA ASP A 100 -18.91 18.77 -16.18
C ASP A 100 -17.61 19.29 -16.82
N ARG A 101 -17.61 20.53 -17.33
CA ARG A 101 -16.42 21.12 -17.95
C ARG A 101 -15.25 21.23 -16.96
N LEU A 102 -15.52 21.68 -15.73
CA LEU A 102 -14.51 21.85 -14.69
C LEU A 102 -13.97 20.50 -14.23
N ALA A 103 -14.83 19.50 -14.03
CA ALA A 103 -14.43 18.15 -13.65
C ALA A 103 -13.54 17.50 -14.71
N ARG A 104 -13.89 17.65 -16.01
CA ARG A 104 -13.05 17.17 -17.13
C ARG A 104 -11.70 17.88 -17.20
N GLN A 105 -11.68 19.19 -16.99
CA GLN A 105 -10.43 19.97 -16.95
C GLN A 105 -9.55 19.55 -15.77
N ALA A 106 -10.12 19.37 -14.58
CA ALA A 106 -9.38 18.89 -13.42
C ALA A 106 -8.84 17.46 -13.63
N ALA A 107 -9.65 16.57 -14.21
CA ALA A 107 -9.23 15.21 -14.54
C ALA A 107 -8.05 15.19 -15.53
N SER A 108 -8.10 16.00 -16.60
CA SER A 108 -7.02 16.05 -17.59
C SER A 108 -5.74 16.64 -17.01
N GLN A 109 -5.84 17.72 -16.21
CA GLN A 109 -4.70 18.30 -15.51
C GLN A 109 -4.07 17.30 -14.53
N LEU A 110 -4.88 16.58 -13.76
CA LEU A 110 -4.39 15.57 -12.82
C LEU A 110 -3.70 14.42 -13.53
N HIS A 111 -4.25 13.96 -14.65
CA HIS A 111 -3.65 12.92 -15.47
C HIS A 111 -2.27 13.35 -16.01
N LEU A 112 -2.19 14.54 -16.63
CA LEU A 112 -0.92 15.09 -17.13
C LEU A 112 0.11 15.28 -16.02
N TYR A 113 -0.30 15.80 -14.87
CA TYR A 113 0.59 15.99 -13.72
C TYR A 113 1.16 14.66 -13.19
N ARG A 114 0.33 13.62 -13.14
CA ARG A 114 0.77 12.28 -12.69
C ARG A 114 1.71 11.61 -13.69
N GLU A 115 1.39 11.67 -14.99
CA GLU A 115 2.25 11.11 -16.04
C GLU A 115 3.62 11.80 -16.06
N THR A 116 3.66 13.14 -16.01
CA THR A 116 4.90 13.89 -15.95
C THR A 116 5.72 13.56 -14.69
N ARG A 117 5.07 13.47 -13.52
CA ARG A 117 5.74 13.05 -12.27
C ARG A 117 6.28 11.62 -12.35
N ASN A 118 5.53 10.69 -12.92
CA ASN A 118 5.95 9.30 -13.11
C ASN A 118 7.15 9.21 -14.04
N MET A 119 7.13 9.92 -15.17
CA MET A 119 8.25 10.02 -16.09
C MET A 119 9.49 10.60 -15.42
N ALA A 120 9.35 11.69 -14.66
CA ALA A 120 10.44 12.29 -13.91
C ALA A 120 11.03 11.31 -12.88
N ARG A 121 10.19 10.53 -12.18
CA ARG A 121 10.61 9.49 -11.25
C ARG A 121 11.43 8.39 -11.93
N ILE A 122 10.98 7.91 -13.09
CA ILE A 122 11.68 6.87 -13.87
C ILE A 122 13.05 7.38 -14.34
N LEU A 123 13.10 8.60 -14.91
CA LEU A 123 14.35 9.22 -15.35
C LEU A 123 15.35 9.39 -14.20
N ARG A 124 14.89 9.91 -13.06
CA ARG A 124 15.70 10.05 -11.83
C ARG A 124 16.27 8.71 -11.37
N ASN A 125 15.46 7.66 -11.36
CA ASN A 125 15.88 6.34 -10.91
C ASN A 125 16.92 5.74 -11.88
N ARG A 126 16.75 5.92 -13.21
CA ARG A 126 17.74 5.51 -14.22
C ARG A 126 19.08 6.25 -14.03
N MET A 127 19.07 7.57 -13.89
CA MET A 127 20.28 8.37 -13.64
C MET A 127 21.02 7.92 -12.36
N ARG A 128 20.30 7.69 -11.26
CA ARG A 128 20.89 7.19 -10.02
C ARG A 128 21.51 5.80 -10.19
N SER A 129 20.91 4.93 -10.98
CA SER A 129 21.46 3.58 -11.22
C SER A 129 22.76 3.61 -12.02
N LEU A 130 22.91 4.56 -12.95
CA LEU A 130 24.14 4.77 -13.71
C LEU A 130 25.26 5.35 -12.84
N LEU A 131 24.93 6.29 -11.95
CA LEU A 131 25.90 6.90 -11.04
C LEU A 131 26.40 5.95 -9.94
N LYS A 132 25.56 5.00 -9.47
CA LYS A 132 25.96 3.97 -8.49
C LYS A 132 26.80 2.83 -9.07
N ARG A 133 26.97 2.76 -10.40
CA ARG A 133 27.80 1.76 -11.10
C ARG A 133 29.24 2.23 -11.35
N ARG A 134 29.62 3.41 -10.83
CA ARG A 134 31.01 3.88 -10.73
C ARG A 134 31.42 3.88 -9.27
#